data_AF-A0A941N328-F1
#
_entry.id   AF-A0A941N328-F1
#
_cell.length_a   1.000
_cell.length_b   1.000
_cell.length_c   1.000
_cell.angle_alpha   90.00
_cell.angle_beta   90.00
_cell.angle_gamma   90.00
#
_symmetry.space_group_name_H-M   'P 1'
#
loop_
_entity.id
_entity.type
_entity.pdbx_description
1 polymer ?
#
loop_
_entity_poly.entity_id
_entity_poly.type
_entity_poly.pdbx_seq_one_letter_code
_entity_poly.pdbx_strand_id
1 'polypeptide(L)' 'MSDDSETKTTTSKSPTHYAYHVRDGKGDKGFWTKVGAAWQHKDGKGFNIQLDFVPLDGSIQLRTANDKK' A
#
# COMPACT_ATOMS: atom_id res chain seq x y z
N MET A 1 17.71 -18.40 4.39
CA MET A 1 17.36 -16.97 4.52
C MET A 1 15.96 -16.80 3.97
N SER A 2 14.96 -16.86 4.83
CA SER A 2 13.57 -16.49 4.52
C SER A 2 13.08 -15.74 5.74
N ASP A 3 13.20 -14.41 5.70
CA ASP A 3 12.55 -13.54 6.68
C ASP A 3 11.07 -13.50 6.32
N ASP A 4 10.34 -14.54 6.72
CA ASP A 4 8.89 -14.53 6.73
C ASP A 4 8.48 -13.77 7.99
N SER A 5 8.31 -12.46 7.84
CA SER A 5 7.85 -11.57 8.91
C SER A 5 6.36 -11.84 9.16
N GLU A 6 6.08 -12.90 9.90
CA GLU A 6 4.76 -13.33 10.36
C GLU A 6 4.16 -12.23 11.26
N THR A 7 3.43 -11.28 10.64
CA THR A 7 2.88 -10.13 11.35
C THR A 7 1.53 -10.54 11.96
N LYS A 8 1.55 -10.87 13.25
CA LYS A 8 0.36 -11.14 14.09
C LYS A 8 -0.73 -10.09 13.87
N THR A 9 -1.81 -10.48 13.18
CA THR A 9 -3.00 -9.66 12.95
C THR A 9 -3.86 -9.57 14.21
N THR A 10 -3.43 -8.75 15.17
CA THR A 10 -4.42 -8.05 15.99
C THR A 10 -5.26 -7.20 15.02
N THR A 11 -6.58 -7.22 15.15
CA THR A 11 -7.51 -6.43 14.33
C THR A 11 -7.33 -4.94 14.65
N SER A 12 -6.18 -4.41 14.30
CA SER A 12 -5.80 -3.01 14.47
C SER A 12 -6.59 -2.21 13.45
N LYS A 13 -7.29 -1.17 13.92
CA LYS A 13 -7.98 -0.20 13.05
C LYS A 13 -7.02 0.54 12.11
N SER A 14 -5.71 0.42 12.34
CA SER A 14 -4.65 1.03 11.55
C SER A 14 -4.39 0.25 10.26
N PRO A 15 -4.13 0.95 9.15
CA PRO A 15 -3.83 0.31 7.87
C PRO A 15 -2.51 -0.43 7.90
N THR A 16 -2.49 -1.61 7.27
CA THR A 16 -1.28 -2.44 7.10
C THR A 16 -0.41 -1.94 5.94
N HIS A 17 -1.05 -1.37 4.93
CA HIS A 17 -0.42 -0.93 3.68
C HIS A 17 -0.97 0.45 3.27
N TYR A 18 -0.17 1.20 2.52
CA TYR A 18 -0.59 2.42 1.83
C TYR A 18 -0.63 2.20 0.32
N ALA A 19 -1.64 2.79 -0.32
CA ALA A 19 -1.80 2.79 -1.76
C ALA A 19 -1.13 4.03 -2.35
N TYR A 20 -0.23 3.83 -3.31
CA TYR A 20 0.44 4.90 -4.04
C TYR A 20 0.09 4.81 -5.51
N HIS A 21 -0.36 5.93 -6.08
CA HIS A 21 -0.41 6.11 -7.51
C HIS A 21 1.01 6.43 -8.00
N VAL A 22 1.52 5.57 -8.87
CA VAL A 22 2.82 5.68 -9.50
C VAL A 22 2.64 6.06 -10.95
N ARG A 23 3.26 7.17 -11.34
CA ARG A 23 3.36 7.61 -12.74
C ARG A 23 4.79 7.83 -13.14
N ASP A 24 5.10 7.51 -14.39
CA ASP A 24 6.38 7.85 -14.99
C ASP A 24 6.42 9.36 -15.26
N GLY A 25 7.44 10.02 -14.74
CA GLY A 25 7.72 11.42 -15.05
C GLY A 25 8.55 11.56 -16.32
N LYS A 26 8.75 12.80 -16.78
CA LYS A 26 9.80 13.06 -17.77
C LYS A 26 11.17 12.88 -17.12
N GLY A 27 11.96 11.94 -17.62
CA GLY A 27 13.22 11.47 -17.01
C GLY A 27 12.97 10.40 -15.96
N ASP A 28 14.02 9.72 -15.47
CA ASP A 28 13.97 8.57 -14.55
C ASP A 28 13.34 8.83 -13.16
N LYS A 29 12.57 9.91 -13.00
CA LYS A 29 11.88 10.29 -11.78
C LYS A 29 10.39 9.94 -11.89
N GLY A 30 10.00 8.83 -11.28
CA GLY A 30 8.59 8.48 -11.08
C GLY A 30 7.94 9.38 -10.01
N PHE A 31 6.69 9.77 -10.23
CA PHE A 31 5.86 10.44 -9.24
C PHE A 31 5.13 9.41 -8.40
N TRP A 32 5.29 9.53 -7.08
CA TRP A 32 4.61 8.68 -6.10
C TRP A 32 3.66 9.53 -5.29
N THR A 33 2.36 9.34 -5.51
CA THR A 33 1.32 10.07 -4.79
C THR A 33 0.56 9.10 -3.91
N LYS A 34 0.47 9.36 -2.60
CA LYS A 34 -0.38 8.56 -1.73
C LYS A 34 -1.85 8.81 -2.10
N VAL A 35 -2.57 7.75 -2.41
CA VAL A 35 -3.98 7.79 -2.86
C VAL A 35 -4.93 7.07 -1.93
N GLY A 36 -4.41 6.35 -0.94
CA GLY A 36 -5.24 5.66 0.03
C GLY A 36 -4.47 4.72 0.95
N ALA A 37 -5.22 3.81 1.55
CA ALA A 37 -4.72 2.84 2.51
C ALA A 37 -5.39 1.47 2.32
N ALA A 38 -4.74 0.43 2.81
CA ALA A 38 -5.21 -0.94 2.71
C ALA A 38 -5.02 -1.73 4.00
N TRP A 39 -6.02 -2.55 4.32
CA TRP A 39 -6.09 -3.39 5.50
C TRP A 39 -6.14 -4.85 5.07
N GLN A 40 -5.24 -5.66 5.60
CA GLN A 40 -5.28 -7.09 5.37
C GLN A 40 -6.54 -7.70 5.97
N HIS A 41 -7.18 -8.59 5.22
CA HIS A 41 -8.31 -9.35 5.69
C HIS A 41 -7.91 -10.29 6.84
N LYS A 42 -8.88 -10.69 7.66
CA LYS A 42 -8.66 -11.62 8.77
C LYS A 42 -8.16 -12.99 8.32
N ASP A 43 -8.52 -13.40 7.10
CA ASP A 43 -8.08 -14.67 6.50
C ASP A 43 -6.64 -14.60 5.93
N GLY A 44 -6.03 -13.41 5.91
CA GLY A 44 -4.71 -13.17 5.34
C GLY A 44 -4.63 -13.28 3.81
N LYS A 45 -5.75 -13.57 3.13
CA LYS A 45 -5.78 -13.89 1.68
C LYS A 45 -6.19 -12.72 0.80
N GLY A 46 -6.44 -11.55 1.40
CA GLY A 46 -6.87 -10.38 0.66
C GLY A 46 -6.65 -9.08 1.42
N PHE A 47 -6.95 -7.99 0.74
CA PHE A 47 -6.90 -6.65 1.27
C PHE A 47 -8.19 -5.92 0.97
N ASN A 48 -8.66 -5.16 1.94
CA ASN A 48 -9.63 -4.11 1.71
C ASN A 48 -8.86 -2.82 1.44
N ILE A 49 -9.17 -2.13 0.34
CA ILE A 49 -8.47 -0.92 -0.10
C ILE A 49 -9.47 0.23 -0.09
N GLN A 50 -9.13 1.29 0.64
CA GLN A 50 -9.89 2.54 0.61
C GLN A 50 -9.06 3.62 -0.07
N LEU A 51 -9.62 4.22 -1.11
CA LEU A 51 -8.99 5.29 -1.88
C LEU A 51 -9.67 6.63 -1.56
N ASP A 52 -8.88 7.66 -1.32
CA ASP A 52 -9.37 9.03 -1.17
C ASP A 52 -9.76 9.62 -2.53
N PHE A 53 -9.09 9.18 -3.60
CA PHE A 53 -9.40 9.49 -4.98
C PHE A 53 -8.92 8.38 -5.91
N VAL A 54 -9.60 8.25 -7.06
CA VAL A 54 -9.28 7.25 -8.08
C VAL A 54 -8.50 7.92 -9.21
N PRO A 55 -7.23 7.55 -9.45
CA PRO A 55 -6.48 8.05 -10.59
C PRO A 55 -7.07 7.52 -11.90
N LEU A 56 -7.06 8.35 -12.94
CA LEU A 56 -7.55 7.98 -14.28
C LEU A 56 -6.47 7.28 -15.13
N ASP A 57 -5.23 7.34 -14.69
CA ASP A 57 -4.04 6.84 -15.36
C ASP A 57 -3.08 6.15 -14.37
N GLY A 58 -1.95 5.67 -14.88
CA GLY A 58 -0.85 5.11 -14.08
C GLY A 58 -1.17 3.76 -13.43
N SER A 59 -0.44 3.45 -12.35
CA SER A 59 -0.59 2.20 -11.59
C SER A 59 -0.74 2.48 -10.10
N ILE A 60 -1.54 1.66 -9.41
CA ILE A 60 -1.67 1.71 -7.95
C ILE A 60 -0.81 0.61 -7.36
N GLN A 61 0.16 0.99 -6.54
CA GLN A 61 1.02 0.06 -5.82
C GLN A 61 0.74 0.11 -4.31
N LEU A 62 0.55 -1.08 -3.72
CA LEU A 62 0.43 -1.23 -2.27
C LEU A 62 1.81 -1.44 -1.65
N ARG A 63 2.12 -0.68 -0.60
CA ARG A 63 3.37 -0.80 0.16
C ARG A 63 3.07 -0.92 1.65
N THR A 64 3.83 -1.74 2.36
CA THR A 64 3.69 -1.86 3.82
C THR A 64 3.88 -0.50 4.47
N ALA A 65 3.08 -0.20 5.50
CA ALA A 65 3.18 1.03 6.28
C ALA A 65 4.44 1.06 7.17
N ASN A 66 5.51 0.36 6.78
CA ASN A 66 6.75 0.34 7.53
C ASN A 66 7.47 1.66 7.29
N ASP A 67 7.23 2.57 8.21
CA ASP A 67 7.89 3.85 8.40
C ASP A 67 9.39 3.59 8.59
N LYS A 68 10.17 3.67 7.50
CA LYS A 68 11.58 4.03 7.61
C LYS A 68 11.67 5.52 7.31
N LYS A 69 11.45 6.30 8.37
CA LYS A 69 12.02 7.64 8.53
C LYS A 69 13.55 7.57 8.52
#